data_AF-W4FW19-F1
#
_entry.id   AF-W4FW19-F1
#
_cell.length_a   1.000
_cell.length_b   1.000
_cell.length_c   1.000
_cell.angle_alpha   90.00
_cell.angle_beta   90.00
_cell.angle_gamma   90.00
#
_symmetry.space_group_name_H-M   'P 1'
#
loop_
_entity.id
_entity.type
_entity.pdbx_description
1 polymer ?
#
loop_
_entity_poly.entity_id
_entity_poly.type
_entity_poly.pdbx_seq_one_letter_code
_entity_poly.pdbx_strand_id
1 'polypeptide(L)'
;MFGVHQQALPRVAIALDQQHTIFALDPSHGHANLTEQITTAQVIVLSYSIPLLGHAIVQYHRPMLFATRDFVLGLSVSTAMAQLATNILKITTGRFRPNFYAMCHWDSSNTTPWDGTSNLCMLAVGELEGRQSFPSGHTSCAFSTLAFFSHAVSSTWSVEPTGTLVSVGDRAVIVWPRSAGRRCRCCWRCGWA
;
A
#
# COMPACT_ATOMS: atom_id res chain seq x y z
N MET A 1 -1.71 -23.92 1.34
CA MET A 1 -1.32 -22.77 0.47
C MET A 1 -2.58 -22.37 -0.28
N PHE A 2 -3.12 -21.17 -0.08
CA PHE A 2 -4.35 -20.77 -0.77
C PHE A 2 -4.06 -20.61 -2.27
N GLY A 3 -4.77 -21.36 -3.11
CA GLY A 3 -4.66 -21.23 -4.56
C GLY A 3 -5.23 -19.89 -5.03
N VAL A 4 -4.62 -19.30 -6.04
CA VAL A 4 -5.15 -18.10 -6.71
C VAL A 4 -6.49 -18.46 -7.36
N HIS A 5 -7.49 -17.60 -7.21
CA HIS A 5 -8.78 -17.79 -7.87
C HIS A 5 -8.59 -17.83 -9.40
N GLN A 6 -8.96 -18.95 -10.03
CA GLN A 6 -8.77 -19.16 -11.46
C GLN A 6 -10.02 -18.73 -12.23
N GLN A 7 -9.95 -17.54 -12.83
CA GLN A 7 -10.94 -17.09 -13.81
C GLN A 7 -10.66 -17.73 -15.18
N ALA A 8 -11.72 -17.91 -15.97
CA ALA A 8 -11.60 -18.34 -17.36
C ALA A 8 -10.72 -17.37 -18.15
N LEU A 9 -9.93 -17.90 -19.09
CA LEU A 9 -9.05 -17.11 -19.95
C LEU A 9 -9.87 -16.06 -20.72
N PRO A 10 -9.37 -14.82 -20.84
CA PRO A 10 -10.03 -13.79 -21.63
C PRO A 10 -9.99 -14.22 -23.11
N ARG A 11 -11.17 -14.27 -23.72
CA ARG A 11 -11.37 -14.69 -25.11
C ARG A 11 -12.47 -13.88 -25.76
N VAL A 12 -12.31 -13.63 -27.05
CA VAL A 12 -13.32 -13.01 -27.89
C VAL A 12 -13.82 -14.08 -28.86
N ALA A 13 -15.12 -14.37 -28.81
CA ALA A 13 -15.76 -15.26 -29.79
C ALA A 13 -16.30 -14.39 -30.93
N ILE A 14 -15.85 -14.68 -32.15
CA ILE A 14 -16.34 -14.01 -33.37
C ILE A 14 -17.14 -15.06 -34.14
N ALA A 15 -18.45 -14.84 -34.29
CA ALA A 15 -19.29 -15.67 -35.13
C ALA A 15 -19.10 -15.28 -36.59
N LEU A 16 -18.67 -16.23 -37.42
CA LEU A 16 -18.51 -16.06 -38.87
C LEU A 16 -19.77 -16.49 -39.63
N ASP A 17 -20.46 -17.52 -39.13
CA ASP A 17 -21.72 -18.06 -39.68
C ASP A 17 -22.53 -18.74 -38.56
N GLN A 18 -23.77 -19.19 -38.84
CA GLN A 18 -24.67 -19.85 -37.88
C GLN A 18 -24.05 -21.09 -37.21
N GLN A 19 -23.01 -21.70 -37.81
CA GLN A 19 -22.35 -22.92 -37.33
C GLN A 19 -20.85 -22.76 -37.05
N HIS A 20 -20.25 -21.61 -37.37
CA HIS A 20 -18.80 -21.40 -37.24
C HIS A 20 -18.49 -20.19 -36.35
N THR A 21 -17.97 -20.47 -35.15
CA THR A 21 -17.42 -19.47 -34.24
C THR A 21 -15.91 -19.67 -34.13
N ILE A 22 -15.14 -18.61 -34.38
CA ILE A 22 -13.70 -18.60 -34.13
C ILE A 22 -13.42 -17.92 -32.79
N PHE A 23 -12.46 -18.44 -32.04
CA PHE A 23 -11.97 -17.81 -30.83
C PHE A 23 -10.70 -17.04 -31.13
N ALA A 24 -10.71 -15.77 -30.76
CA ALA A 24 -9.54 -14.90 -30.79
C ALA A 24 -9.14 -14.53 -29.37
N LEU A 25 -7.85 -14.26 -29.19
CA LEU A 25 -7.29 -13.69 -27.98
C LEU A 25 -7.82 -12.26 -27.81
N ASP A 26 -8.04 -11.83 -26.57
CA ASP A 26 -8.47 -10.46 -26.31
C ASP A 26 -7.29 -9.50 -26.48
N PRO A 27 -7.34 -8.53 -27.41
CA PRO A 27 -6.24 -7.61 -27.65
C PRO A 27 -5.89 -6.75 -26.44
N SER A 28 -6.81 -6.55 -25.48
CA SER A 28 -6.55 -5.79 -24.25
C SER A 28 -5.56 -6.45 -23.29
N HIS A 29 -5.26 -7.74 -23.47
CA HIS A 29 -4.33 -8.51 -22.64
C HIS A 29 -3.02 -8.87 -23.38
N GLY A 30 -2.86 -8.35 -24.61
CA GLY A 30 -1.71 -8.59 -25.50
C GLY A 30 -0.64 -7.50 -25.46
N HIS A 31 -0.64 -6.63 -24.44
CA HIS A 31 0.38 -5.60 -24.35
C HIS A 31 1.77 -6.20 -24.08
N ALA A 32 2.81 -5.58 -24.64
CA ALA A 32 4.19 -5.99 -24.42
C ALA A 32 4.57 -5.86 -22.94
N ASN A 33 5.49 -6.72 -22.49
CA ASN A 33 6.06 -6.62 -21.16
C ASN A 33 7.04 -5.44 -21.12
N LEU A 34 6.58 -4.31 -20.58
CA LEU A 34 7.40 -3.13 -20.36
C LEU A 34 8.17 -3.27 -19.05
N THR A 35 9.40 -2.74 -19.01
CA THR A 35 10.15 -2.62 -17.76
C THR A 35 9.45 -1.64 -16.84
N GLU A 36 9.24 -2.04 -15.58
CA GLU A 36 8.68 -1.17 -14.54
C GLU A 36 9.45 0.15 -14.44
N GLN A 37 8.74 1.28 -14.51
CA GLN A 37 9.35 2.61 -14.40
C GLN A 37 9.93 2.85 -13.00
N ILE A 38 9.30 2.27 -11.97
CA ILE A 38 9.77 2.35 -10.59
C ILE A 38 9.91 0.93 -10.05
N THR A 39 11.14 0.55 -9.73
CA THR A 39 11.41 -0.76 -9.15
C THR A 39 10.81 -0.89 -7.75
N THR A 40 10.48 -2.12 -7.35
CA THR A 40 9.94 -2.40 -6.01
C THR A 40 10.86 -1.92 -4.89
N ALA A 41 12.18 -2.04 -5.08
CA ALA A 41 13.17 -1.54 -4.13
C ALA A 41 13.09 -0.01 -3.97
N GLN A 42 12.97 0.73 -5.07
CA GLN A 42 12.86 2.19 -5.03
C GLN A 42 11.62 2.65 -4.28
N VAL A 43 10.45 2.04 -4.52
CA VAL A 43 9.22 2.41 -3.79
C VAL A 43 9.35 2.12 -2.30
N ILE A 44 9.92 0.98 -1.91
CA ILE A 44 10.14 0.64 -0.50
C ILE A 44 11.04 1.69 0.16
N VAL A 45 12.19 1.99 -0.46
CA VAL A 45 13.13 2.99 0.07
C VAL A 45 12.48 4.36 0.21
N LEU A 46 11.75 4.82 -0.80
CA LEU A 46 11.04 6.11 -0.75
C LEU A 46 9.93 6.11 0.32
N SER A 47 9.15 5.03 0.40
CA SER A 47 8.01 4.92 1.31
C SER A 47 8.39 4.87 2.78
N TYR A 48 9.58 4.35 3.13
CA TYR A 48 10.09 4.36 4.51
C TYR A 48 10.94 5.60 4.82
N SER A 49 11.74 6.08 3.86
CA SER A 49 12.62 7.25 4.09
C SER A 49 11.83 8.54 4.34
N ILE A 50 10.74 8.78 3.61
CA ILE A 50 9.93 10.00 3.75
C ILE A 50 9.31 10.11 5.16
N PRO A 51 8.58 9.11 5.70
CA PRO A 51 8.07 9.15 7.07
C PRO A 51 9.15 9.25 8.15
N LEU A 52 10.27 8.54 7.98
CA LEU A 52 11.36 8.55 8.96
C LEU A 52 12.03 9.93 9.04
N LEU A 53 12.28 10.56 7.88
CA LEU A 53 12.82 11.91 7.83
C LEU A 53 11.83 12.93 8.41
N GLY A 54 10.55 12.81 8.07
CA GLY A 54 9.50 13.64 8.64
C GLY A 54 9.39 13.51 10.15
N HIS A 55 9.46 12.28 10.68
CA HIS A 55 9.47 12.03 12.12
C HIS A 55 10.71 12.62 12.80
N ALA A 56 11.89 12.49 12.19
CA ALA A 56 13.13 13.10 12.70
C ALA A 56 13.03 14.63 12.80
N ILE A 57 12.42 15.30 11.81
CA ILE A 57 12.18 16.74 11.84
C ILE A 57 11.24 17.14 12.98
N VAL A 58 10.14 16.39 13.17
CA VAL A 58 9.20 16.63 14.26
C VAL A 58 9.88 16.42 15.62
N GLN A 59 10.65 15.35 15.78
CA GLN A 59 11.40 15.05 17.00
C GLN A 59 12.46 16.12 17.30
N TYR A 60 13.09 16.69 16.27
CA TYR A 60 14.02 17.81 16.44
C TYR A 60 13.33 19.07 16.99
N HIS A 61 12.13 19.38 16.52
CA HIS A 61 11.36 20.53 17.01
C HIS A 61 10.66 20.27 18.37
N ARG A 62 10.28 19.03 18.65
CA ARG A 62 9.53 18.59 19.83
C ARG A 62 10.10 17.27 20.33
N PRO A 63 11.22 17.28 21.08
CA PRO A 63 11.82 16.05 21.56
C PRO A 63 10.91 15.38 22.59
N MET A 64 10.46 14.17 22.28
CA MET A 64 9.72 13.30 23.19
C MET A 64 10.51 12.00 23.42
N LEU A 65 10.63 11.58 24.68
CA LEU A 65 11.28 10.30 25.01
C LEU A 65 10.43 9.14 24.48
N PHE A 66 11.09 8.09 23.98
CA PHE A 66 10.48 6.86 23.43
C PHE A 66 9.62 7.00 22.16
N ALA A 67 9.33 8.22 21.69
CA ALA A 67 8.49 8.47 20.51
C ALA A 67 9.01 7.78 19.23
N THR A 68 10.33 7.72 19.04
CA THR A 68 10.94 7.08 17.86
C THR A 68 10.71 5.57 17.82
N ARG A 69 10.74 4.89 18.98
CA ARG A 69 10.47 3.46 19.06
C ARG A 69 9.03 3.18 18.65
N ASP A 70 8.09 3.92 19.25
CA ASP A 70 6.67 3.68 19.04
C ASP A 70 6.25 4.07 17.60
N PHE A 71 6.90 5.09 17.01
CA PHE A 71 6.73 5.44 15.60
C PHE A 71 7.20 4.33 14.65
N VAL A 72 8.40 3.78 14.87
CA VAL A 72 8.95 2.72 14.01
C VAL A 72 8.11 1.44 14.08
N LEU A 73 7.65 1.08 15.29
CA LEU A 73 6.75 -0.07 15.49
C LEU A 73 5.38 0.17 14.83
N GLY A 74 4.80 1.36 14.97
CA GLY A 74 3.54 1.69 14.32
C GLY A 74 3.63 1.69 12.80
N LEU A 75 4.73 2.21 12.25
CA LEU A 75 4.98 2.22 10.81
C LEU A 75 5.10 0.80 10.26
N SER A 76 5.85 -0.09 10.93
CA SER A 76 6.03 -1.47 10.47
C SER A 76 4.74 -2.30 10.55
N VAL A 77 3.92 -2.08 11.58
CA VAL A 77 2.61 -2.74 11.70
C VAL A 77 1.64 -2.24 10.61
N SER A 78 1.62 -0.93 10.35
CA SER A 78 0.78 -0.34 9.29
C SER A 78 1.09 -0.93 7.92
N THR A 79 2.37 -1.01 7.54
CA THR A 79 2.78 -1.57 6.25
C THR A 79 2.54 -3.06 6.16
N ALA A 80 2.79 -3.82 7.22
CA ALA A 80 2.52 -5.25 7.27
C ALA A 80 1.03 -5.56 7.05
N MET A 81 0.13 -4.80 7.69
CA MET A 81 -1.31 -4.96 7.51
C MET A 81 -1.76 -4.59 6.09
N ALA A 82 -1.23 -3.52 5.52
CA ALA A 82 -1.53 -3.14 4.14
C ALA A 82 -1.05 -4.20 3.13
N GLN A 83 0.13 -4.79 3.34
CA GLN A 83 0.65 -5.84 2.47
C GLN A 83 -0.15 -7.14 2.59
N LEU A 84 -0.55 -7.51 3.81
CA LEU A 84 -1.42 -8.65 4.04
C LEU A 84 -2.75 -8.49 3.31
N ALA A 85 -3.43 -7.35 3.50
CA ALA A 85 -4.69 -7.04 2.82
C ALA A 85 -4.53 -7.07 1.29
N THR A 86 -3.45 -6.48 0.76
CA THR A 86 -3.14 -6.50 -0.67
C THR A 86 -2.97 -7.93 -1.20
N ASN A 87 -2.24 -8.78 -0.48
CA ASN A 87 -1.99 -10.16 -0.90
C ASN A 87 -3.27 -10.99 -0.87
N ILE A 88 -4.11 -10.81 0.14
CA ILE A 88 -5.43 -11.47 0.20
C ILE A 88 -6.26 -11.07 -1.02
N LEU A 89 -6.35 -9.77 -1.31
CA LEU A 89 -7.11 -9.27 -2.46
C LEU A 89 -6.56 -9.76 -3.81
N LYS A 90 -5.24 -9.88 -3.95
CA LYS A 90 -4.62 -10.45 -5.16
C LYS A 90 -5.04 -11.90 -5.39
N ILE A 91 -5.08 -12.71 -4.32
CA ILE A 91 -5.44 -14.12 -4.41
C ILE A 91 -6.94 -14.29 -4.67
N THR A 92 -7.79 -13.45 -4.07
CA THR A 92 -9.25 -13.56 -4.21
C THR A 92 -9.78 -13.01 -5.52
N THR A 93 -9.20 -11.94 -6.05
CA THR A 93 -9.72 -11.30 -7.28
C THR A 93 -9.33 -12.05 -8.55
N GLY A 94 -8.10 -12.58 -8.63
CA GLY A 94 -7.65 -13.40 -9.77
C GLY A 94 -7.68 -12.68 -11.14
N ARG A 95 -7.66 -11.35 -11.14
CA ARG A 95 -7.85 -10.53 -12.35
C ARG A 95 -6.59 -10.53 -13.22
N PHE A 96 -6.77 -10.60 -14.54
CA PHE A 96 -5.66 -10.61 -15.49
C PHE A 96 -4.98 -9.23 -15.64
N ARG A 97 -3.66 -9.25 -15.83
CA ARG A 97 -2.87 -8.06 -16.23
C ARG A 97 -3.00 -7.79 -17.73
N PRO A 98 -2.88 -6.53 -18.18
CA PRO A 98 -2.91 -6.17 -19.60
C PRO A 98 -1.77 -6.77 -20.44
N ASN A 99 -0.69 -7.24 -19.80
CA ASN A 99 0.47 -7.88 -20.45
C ASN A 99 0.52 -9.41 -20.21
N PHE A 100 -0.62 -10.04 -19.93
CA PHE A 100 -0.71 -11.45 -19.55
C PHE A 100 -0.03 -12.39 -20.57
N TYR A 101 -0.35 -12.25 -21.87
CA TYR A 101 0.18 -13.16 -22.90
C TYR A 101 1.70 -13.03 -23.08
N ALA A 102 2.26 -11.83 -22.86
CA ALA A 102 3.69 -11.60 -22.92
C ALA A 102 4.44 -12.20 -21.73
N MET A 103 3.89 -12.14 -20.50
CA MET A 103 4.53 -12.73 -19.31
C MET A 103 4.51 -14.26 -19.32
N CYS A 104 3.44 -14.82 -19.87
CA CYS A 104 3.19 -16.27 -19.94
C CYS A 104 3.93 -16.94 -21.12
N HIS A 105 4.56 -16.16 -22.00
CA HIS A 105 5.16 -16.62 -23.26
C HIS A 105 4.17 -17.48 -24.06
N TRP A 106 3.06 -16.87 -24.45
CA TRP A 106 2.00 -17.55 -25.18
C TRP A 106 2.53 -18.15 -26.49
N ASP A 107 2.30 -19.44 -26.70
CA ASP A 107 2.68 -20.11 -27.95
C ASP A 107 1.71 -19.72 -29.08
N SER A 108 2.12 -18.73 -29.88
CA SER A 108 1.40 -18.29 -31.08
C SER A 108 1.80 -19.06 -32.33
N SER A 109 2.69 -20.08 -32.23
CA SER A 109 3.23 -20.80 -33.38
C SER A 109 2.32 -21.91 -33.91
N ASN A 110 1.23 -22.20 -33.22
CA ASN A 110 0.32 -23.25 -33.62
C ASN A 110 -0.51 -22.82 -34.85
N THR A 111 -0.31 -23.49 -35.99
CA THR A 111 -1.01 -23.26 -37.27
C THR A 111 -2.53 -23.51 -37.20
N THR A 112 -3.07 -23.93 -36.06
CA THR A 112 -4.50 -24.21 -35.85
C THR A 112 -5.20 -23.08 -35.08
N PRO A 113 -6.46 -22.72 -35.44
CA PRO A 113 -7.24 -21.76 -34.66
C PRO A 113 -7.39 -22.26 -33.23
N TRP A 114 -7.11 -21.39 -32.27
CA TRP A 114 -7.20 -21.72 -30.84
C TRP A 114 -8.63 -22.11 -30.44
N ASP A 115 -8.77 -23.20 -29.68
CA ASP A 115 -10.05 -23.79 -29.23
C ASP A 115 -10.74 -22.99 -28.10
N GLY A 116 -10.28 -21.77 -27.79
CA GLY A 116 -10.92 -20.90 -26.79
C GLY A 116 -10.76 -21.32 -25.32
N THR A 117 -10.15 -22.48 -25.05
CA THR A 117 -10.13 -23.10 -23.72
C THR A 117 -8.77 -23.67 -23.33
N SER A 118 -7.92 -24.06 -24.28
CA SER A 118 -6.61 -24.63 -24.02
C SER A 118 -5.63 -23.57 -23.48
N ASN A 119 -4.91 -23.89 -22.41
CA ASN A 119 -3.85 -23.04 -21.88
C ASN A 119 -2.55 -23.29 -22.68
N LEU A 120 -2.19 -22.38 -23.59
CA LEU A 120 -0.94 -22.44 -24.37
C LEU A 120 0.19 -21.65 -23.67
N CYS A 121 0.16 -21.59 -22.34
CA CYS A 121 1.16 -20.91 -21.55
C CYS A 121 2.42 -21.76 -21.44
N MET A 122 3.57 -21.23 -21.84
CA MET A 122 4.84 -21.95 -21.69
C MET A 122 5.44 -21.75 -20.28
N LEU A 123 5.08 -20.65 -19.60
CA LEU A 123 5.67 -20.27 -18.32
C LEU A 123 4.64 -20.18 -17.19
N ALA A 124 4.57 -21.21 -16.34
CA ALA A 124 3.63 -21.30 -15.21
C ALA A 124 3.80 -20.16 -14.17
N VAL A 125 5.03 -19.68 -13.96
CA VAL A 125 5.28 -18.54 -13.04
C VAL A 125 4.71 -17.23 -13.60
N GLY A 126 4.81 -17.03 -14.92
CA GLY A 126 4.24 -15.88 -15.62
C GLY A 126 2.72 -15.92 -15.63
N GLU A 127 2.13 -17.13 -15.70
CA GLU A 127 0.69 -17.31 -15.59
C GLU A 127 0.17 -16.89 -14.20
N LEU A 128 0.84 -17.32 -13.14
CA LEU A 128 0.45 -17.01 -11.76
C LEU A 128 0.54 -15.50 -11.49
N GLU A 129 1.65 -14.88 -11.92
CA GLU A 129 1.85 -13.44 -11.75
C GLU A 129 0.88 -12.61 -12.61
N GLY A 130 0.62 -13.06 -13.83
CA GLY A 130 -0.30 -12.43 -14.76
C GLY A 130 -1.76 -12.46 -14.28
N ARG A 131 -2.13 -13.39 -13.39
CA ARG A 131 -3.43 -13.47 -12.71
C ARG A 131 -3.51 -12.64 -11.42
N GLN A 132 -2.42 -11.97 -11.02
CA GLN A 132 -2.32 -11.16 -9.81
C GLN A 132 -2.09 -9.67 -10.14
N SER A 133 -3.08 -9.04 -10.77
CA SER A 133 -3.00 -7.64 -11.22
C SER A 133 -3.46 -6.62 -10.17
N PHE A 134 -4.53 -6.91 -9.43
CA PHE A 134 -5.15 -5.94 -8.52
C PHE A 134 -5.12 -6.44 -7.07
N PRO A 135 -4.86 -5.57 -6.08
CA PRO A 135 -4.34 -4.20 -6.17
C PRO A 135 -2.82 -4.11 -6.32
N SER A 136 -2.29 -2.95 -6.76
CA SER A 136 -0.84 -2.73 -6.87
C SER A 136 -0.18 -2.68 -5.48
N GLY A 137 0.92 -3.41 -5.34
CA GLY A 137 1.72 -3.45 -4.10
C GLY A 137 2.48 -2.15 -3.85
N HIS A 138 2.93 -1.47 -4.92
CA HIS A 138 3.64 -0.19 -4.80
C HIS A 138 2.73 0.89 -4.24
N THR A 139 1.50 0.98 -4.76
CA THR A 139 0.53 1.98 -4.31
C THR A 139 0.04 1.72 -2.90
N SER A 140 -0.20 0.45 -2.53
CA SER A 140 -0.66 0.12 -1.18
C SER A 140 0.42 0.36 -0.13
N CYS A 141 1.68 0.05 -0.45
CA CYS A 141 2.82 0.37 0.41
C CYS A 141 2.93 1.88 0.65
N ALA A 142 2.99 2.68 -0.42
CA ALA A 142 3.10 4.13 -0.33
C ALA A 142 1.92 4.76 0.41
N PHE A 143 0.68 4.33 0.13
CA PHE A 143 -0.49 4.86 0.81
C PHE A 143 -0.45 4.57 2.32
N SER A 144 -0.11 3.34 2.72
CA SER A 144 -0.09 2.95 4.13
C SER A 144 0.97 3.70 4.96
N THR A 145 2.15 3.96 4.40
CA THR A 145 3.22 4.68 5.10
C THR A 145 2.91 6.17 5.24
N LEU A 146 2.45 6.81 4.16
CA LEU A 146 2.10 8.23 4.18
C LEU A 146 0.85 8.50 5.03
N ALA A 147 -0.16 7.62 4.99
CA ALA A 147 -1.34 7.75 5.83
C ALA A 147 -0.99 7.66 7.32
N PHE A 148 -0.18 6.67 7.71
CA PHE A 148 0.31 6.55 9.08
C PHE A 148 1.12 7.78 9.50
N PHE A 149 2.03 8.24 8.63
CA PHE A 149 2.82 9.44 8.89
C PHE A 149 1.94 10.69 9.11
N SER A 150 0.95 10.91 8.24
CA SER A 150 0.01 12.03 8.37
C SER A 150 -0.73 11.99 9.71
N HIS A 151 -1.21 10.82 10.11
CA HIS A 151 -1.85 10.63 11.41
C HIS A 151 -0.89 10.90 12.59
N ALA A 152 0.33 10.37 12.54
CA ALA A 152 1.33 10.56 13.58
C ALA A 152 1.78 12.04 13.74
N VAL A 153 1.87 12.76 12.63
CA VAL A 153 2.16 14.20 12.65
C VAL A 153 0.98 14.95 13.26
N SER A 154 -0.24 14.69 12.80
CA SER A 154 -1.44 15.35 13.32
C SER A 154 -1.61 15.15 14.83
N SER A 155 -1.39 13.94 15.34
CA SER A 155 -1.50 13.68 16.78
C SER A 155 -0.45 14.45 17.57
N THR A 156 0.79 14.56 17.06
CA THR A 156 1.86 15.31 17.74
C THR A 156 1.56 16.82 17.79
N TRP A 157 0.97 17.38 16.73
CA TRP A 157 0.64 18.82 16.69
C TRP A 157 -0.66 19.19 17.41
N SER A 158 -1.61 18.26 17.53
CA SER A 158 -2.85 18.48 18.29
C SER A 158 -2.68 18.34 19.80
N VAL A 159 -1.60 17.71 20.28
CA VAL A 159 -1.36 17.59 21.72
C VAL A 159 -0.86 18.95 22.26
N GLU A 160 -1.79 19.69 22.86
CA GLU A 160 -1.46 20.73 23.82
C GLU A 160 -0.68 20.08 24.99
N PRO A 161 0.41 20.66 25.51
CA PRO A 161 1.30 19.96 26.43
C PRO A 161 0.54 19.53 27.68
N THR A 162 0.16 18.26 27.82
CA THR A 162 -0.59 17.80 28.99
C THR A 162 0.24 18.08 30.24
N GLY A 163 -0.21 19.02 31.06
CA GLY A 163 0.45 19.31 32.33
C GLY A 163 0.37 18.08 33.23
N THR A 164 1.49 17.72 33.83
CA THR A 164 1.54 16.59 34.76
C THR A 164 0.94 17.03 36.08
N LEU A 165 -0.08 16.32 36.58
CA LEU A 165 -0.57 16.53 37.94
C LEU A 165 0.47 15.99 38.92
N VAL A 166 1.06 16.89 39.71
CA VAL A 166 1.95 16.54 40.81
C VAL A 166 1.27 16.94 42.10
N SER A 167 1.17 16.01 43.05
CA SER A 167 0.68 16.32 44.40
C SER A 167 1.81 16.95 45.20
N VAL A 168 1.62 18.18 45.66
CA VAL A 168 2.54 18.88 46.56
C VAL A 168 1.80 19.12 47.88
N GLY A 169 2.01 18.20 48.83
CA GLY A 169 1.19 18.12 50.05
C GLY A 169 -0.27 17.79 49.72
N ASP A 170 -1.21 18.50 50.36
CA ASP A 170 -2.67 18.33 50.15
C ASP A 170 -3.21 19.03 48.89
N ARG A 171 -2.34 19.59 48.04
CA ARG A 171 -2.75 20.30 46.82
C ARG A 171 -2.24 19.60 45.57
N ALA A 172 -3.13 19.41 44.60
CA ALA A 172 -2.76 19.02 43.25
C ALA A 172 -2.30 20.26 42.45
N VAL A 173 -1.10 20.23 41.90
CA VAL A 173 -0.54 21.29 41.05
C VAL A 173 -0.28 20.72 39.66
N ILE A 174 -0.77 21.40 38.63
CA ILE A 174 -0.48 21.06 37.23
C ILE A 174 0.91 21.63 36.90
N VAL A 175 1.90 20.76 36.78
CA VAL A 175 3.25 21.11 36.35
C VAL A 175 3.32 21.02 34.84
N TRP A 176 3.39 22.17 34.18
CA TRP A 176 3.63 22.22 32.74
C TRP A 176 5.11 21.98 32.46
N PRO A 177 5.47 21.12 31.49
CA PRO A 177 6.86 20.97 31.08
C PRO A 177 7.38 22.33 30.64
N ARG A 178 8.56 22.70 31.16
CA ARG A 178 9.21 23.99 30.91
C ARG A 178 9.56 24.08 29.43
N SER A 179 8.64 24.61 28.62
CA SER A 179 8.89 24.84 27.20
C SER A 179 10.07 25.80 27.09
N ALA A 180 11.13 25.34 26.43
CA ALA A 180 12.25 26.19 26.06
C ALA A 180 11.70 27.31 25.18
N GLY A 181 11.66 28.52 25.76
CA GLY A 181 11.50 29.82 25.11
C GLY A 181 10.65 29.86 23.84
N ARG A 182 9.34 30.04 23.98
CA ARG A 182 8.55 30.82 23.02
C ARG A 182 7.28 31.33 23.68
N ARG A 183 7.33 32.63 24.05
CA ARG A 183 6.23 33.55 24.41
C ARG A 183 4.95 32.87 24.89
N CYS A 184 4.75 32.87 26.20
CA CYS A 184 3.43 32.81 26.80
C CYS A 184 2.53 33.82 26.08
N ARG A 185 1.63 33.35 25.23
CA ARG A 185 0.49 34.15 24.81
C ARG A 185 -0.42 34.18 26.03
N CYS A 186 -0.48 35.34 26.67
CA CYS A 186 -1.30 35.62 27.83
C CYS A 186 -2.77 35.25 27.57
N CYS A 187 -3.45 34.90 28.67
CA CYS A 187 -4.89 34.87 28.88
C CYS A 187 -5.68 33.79 28.13
N TRP A 188 -6.04 32.73 28.85
CA TRP A 188 -7.45 32.50 29.16
C TRP A 188 -7.63 32.23 30.65
N ARG A 189 -8.52 33.04 31.23
CA ARG A 189 -8.91 33.10 32.62
C ARG A 189 -9.98 32.03 32.82
N CYS A 190 -9.64 30.87 33.37
CA CYS A 190 -10.67 29.96 33.90
C CYS A 190 -11.10 30.48 35.27
N GLY A 191 -12.21 31.23 35.27
CA GLY A 191 -12.94 31.56 36.49
C GLY A 191 -13.55 30.29 37.06
N TRP A 192 -13.39 30.11 38.36
CA TRP A 192 -14.12 29.14 39.16
C TRP A 192 -15.55 29.64 39.35
N ALA A 193 -16.52 28.78 39.08
CA ALA A 193 -17.88 28.83 39.64
C ALA A 193 -18.31 27.38 39.89
#